data_AF-A0A3C0BN20-F1
#
_entry.id   AF-A0A3C0BN20-F1
#
_cell.length_a   1.000
_cell.length_b   1.000
_cell.length_c   1.000
_cell.angle_alpha   90.00
_cell.angle_beta   90.00
_cell.angle_gamma   90.00
#
_symmetry.space_group_name_H-M   'P 1'
#
loop_
_entity.id
_entity.type
_entity.pdbx_description
1 polymer ?
#
loop_
_entity_poly.entity_id
_entity_poly.type
_entity_poly.pdbx_seq_one_letter_code
_entity_poly.pdbx_strand_id
1 'polypeptide(L)'
;NNVFMQYNKNSEGKYIPLERKCVDTGMGAERTVAMLNGMKTVYETDVFTPIIGCIEQLSGKKYGGDEQTDTSIRIIADHVRTV
;
A
#
# COMPACT_ATOMS: atom_id res chain seq x y z
N ASN A 1 3.19 -0.83 12.33
CA ASN A 1 2.02 -0.43 13.13
C ASN A 1 1.82 -1.50 14.18
N ASN A 2 1.87 -1.15 15.46
CA ASN A 2 1.68 -2.10 16.57
C ASN A 2 0.55 -1.57 17.45
N VAL A 3 -0.61 -2.23 17.40
CA VAL A 3 -1.81 -1.88 18.13
C VAL A 3 -1.95 -2.82 19.31
N PHE A 4 -2.01 -2.25 20.50
CA PHE A 4 -2.28 -2.99 21.73
C PHE A 4 -3.78 -2.92 22.01
N MET A 5 -4.51 -3.98 21.66
CA MET A 5 -5.95 -4.07 21.88
C MET A 5 -6.22 -4.27 23.37
N GLN A 6 -6.64 -3.19 24.02
CA GLN A 6 -6.93 -3.16 25.46
C GLN A 6 -8.39 -2.87 25.78
N TYR A 7 -9.14 -2.27 24.86
CA TYR A 7 -10.50 -1.81 25.08
C TYR A 7 -11.40 -2.11 23.86
N ASN A 8 -12.67 -2.38 24.13
CA ASN A 8 -13.73 -2.40 23.13
C ASN A 8 -14.54 -1.09 23.20
N LYS A 9 -14.79 -0.46 22.04
CA LYS A 9 -15.62 0.75 21.96
C LYS A 9 -17.07 0.33 21.71
N ASN A 10 -17.96 0.64 22.65
CA ASN A 10 -19.39 0.35 22.49
C ASN A 10 -20.08 1.40 21.58
N SER A 11 -21.34 1.14 21.22
CA SER A 11 -22.17 2.03 20.39
C SER A 11 -22.43 3.41 21.02
N GLU A 12 -22.28 3.53 22.33
CA GLU A 12 -22.40 4.78 23.10
C GLU A 12 -21.07 5.56 23.16
N GLY A 13 -20.00 5.01 22.58
CA GLY A 13 -18.66 5.62 22.54
C GLY A 13 -17.80 5.41 23.78
N LYS A 14 -18.24 4.60 24.74
CA LYS A 14 -17.47 4.21 25.94
C LYS A 14 -16.48 3.10 25.61
N TYR A 15 -15.31 3.16 26.26
CA TYR A 15 -14.26 2.14 26.17
C TYR A 15 -14.35 1.17 27.35
N ILE A 16 -14.62 -0.09 27.06
CA ILE A 16 -14.74 -1.16 28.05
C ILE A 16 -13.46 -2.02 28.00
N PRO A 17 -12.78 -2.28 29.13
CA PRO A 17 -11.60 -3.15 29.13
C PRO A 17 -11.92 -4.53 28.55
N LEU A 18 -11.05 -5.03 27.68
CA LEU A 18 -11.17 -6.39 27.15
C LEU A 18 -10.78 -7.42 28.21
N GLU A 19 -11.55 -8.49 28.33
CA GLU A 19 -11.21 -9.64 29.20
C GLU A 19 -9.88 -10.28 28.77
N ARG A 20 -9.61 -10.32 27.47
CA ARG A 20 -8.34 -10.78 26.90
C ARG A 20 -7.72 -9.69 26.04
N LYS A 21 -6.51 -9.26 26.43
CA LYS A 21 -5.70 -8.32 25.66
C LYS A 21 -4.96 -9.06 24.56
N CYS A 22 -4.84 -8.44 23.39
CA CYS A 22 -4.06 -8.96 22.28
C CYS A 22 -3.22 -7.86 21.64
N VAL A 23 -2.24 -8.27 20.86
CA VAL A 23 -1.39 -7.38 20.07
C VAL A 23 -1.69 -7.65 18.60
N ASP A 24 -2.01 -6.60 17.86
CA ASP A 24 -2.17 -6.62 16.42
C ASP A 24 -1.03 -5.83 15.79
N THR A 25 -0.33 -6.41 14.82
CA THR A 25 0.80 -5.76 14.16
C THR A 25 0.62 -5.81 12.66
N GLY A 26 0.78 -4.67 12.02
CA GLY A 26 0.75 -4.52 10.57
C GLY A 26 2.04 -3.87 10.06
N MET A 27 2.64 -4.51 9.06
CA MET A 27 3.77 -3.98 8.30
C MET A 27 3.48 -4.16 6.81
N GLY A 28 3.51 -3.06 6.05
CA GLY A 28 3.23 -3.10 4.62
C GLY A 28 4.36 -3.79 3.85
N ALA A 29 4.08 -4.94 3.23
CA ALA A 29 5.08 -5.77 2.59
C ALA A 29 5.84 -5.01 1.48
N GLU A 30 5.11 -4.34 0.59
CA GLU A 30 5.69 -3.59 -0.53
C GLU A 30 6.57 -2.43 -0.06
N ARG A 31 6.20 -1.80 1.06
CA ARG A 31 6.99 -0.73 1.66
C ARG A 31 8.26 -1.27 2.28
N THR A 32 8.19 -2.41 2.97
CA THR A 32 9.37 -3.07 3.53
C THR A 32 10.33 -3.50 2.42
N VAL A 33 9.82 -4.10 1.34
CA VAL A 33 10.64 -4.48 0.17
C VAL A 33 11.30 -3.25 -0.46
N ALA A 34 10.55 -2.17 -0.68
CA ALA A 34 11.11 -0.95 -1.24
C ALA A 34 12.24 -0.37 -0.36
N MET A 35 12.05 -0.33 0.96
CA MET A 35 13.07 0.15 1.90
C MET A 35 14.32 -0.74 1.93
N LEU A 36 14.14 -2.07 1.99
CA LEU A 36 15.26 -3.02 2.02
C LEU A 36 16.11 -2.95 0.75
N ASN A 37 15.48 -2.66 -0.40
CA ASN A 37 16.16 -2.54 -1.69
C ASN A 37 16.61 -1.10 -2.03
N GLY A 38 16.42 -0.13 -1.12
CA GLY A 38 16.80 1.27 -1.37
C GLY A 38 15.99 1.97 -2.48
N MET A 39 14.80 1.46 -2.79
CA MET A 39 13.89 2.02 -3.77
C MET A 39 13.21 3.28 -3.22
N LYS A 40 12.91 4.24 -4.10
CA LYS A 40 12.30 5.52 -3.69
C LYS A 40 10.79 5.40 -3.52
N THR A 41 10.18 4.42 -4.16
CA THR A 41 8.72 4.24 -4.15
C THR A 41 8.34 2.76 -4.27
N VAL A 42 7.16 2.40 -3.76
CA VAL A 42 6.62 1.03 -3.86
C VAL A 42 6.39 0.61 -5.32
N TYR A 43 6.18 1.57 -6.21
CA TYR A 43 5.97 1.32 -7.64
C TYR A 43 7.25 0.86 -8.38
N GLU A 44 8.43 0.99 -7.75
CA GLU A 44 9.70 0.45 -8.27
C GLU A 44 9.92 -1.02 -7.89
N THR A 45 9.05 -1.59 -7.04
CA THR A 45 9.16 -3.00 -6.64
C THR A 45 8.83 -3.94 -7.81
N ASP A 46 9.35 -5.16 -7.71
CA ASP A 46 9.12 -6.28 -8.63
C ASP A 46 7.64 -6.59 -8.87
N VAL A 47 6.77 -6.29 -7.90
CA VAL A 47 5.33 -6.49 -8.01
C VAL A 47 4.66 -5.46 -8.93
N PHE A 48 5.18 -4.23 -9.02
CA PHE A 48 4.57 -3.14 -9.79
C PHE A 48 5.23 -2.89 -11.15
N THR A 49 6.54 -3.10 -11.26
CA THR A 49 7.30 -2.88 -12.51
C THR A 49 6.73 -3.60 -13.75
N PRO A 50 6.30 -4.89 -13.71
CA PRO A 50 5.71 -5.53 -14.89
C PRO A 50 4.34 -4.95 -15.27
N ILE A 51 3.55 -4.53 -14.28
CA ILE A 51 2.24 -3.91 -14.51
C ILE A 51 2.42 -2.55 -15.18
N ILE A 52 3.35 -1.74 -14.66
CA ILE A 52 3.70 -0.44 -15.22
C ILE A 52 4.18 -0.62 -16.66
N GLY A 53 5.08 -1.58 -16.93
CA GLY A 53 5.56 -1.86 -18.28
C GLY A 53 4.43 -2.23 -19.26
N CYS A 54 3.43 -2.98 -18.82
CA CYS A 54 2.24 -3.28 -19.63
C CYS A 54 1.40 -2.02 -19.91
N ILE A 55 1.20 -1.17 -18.91
CA ILE A 55 0.49 0.11 -19.07
C ILE A 55 1.24 1.02 -20.05
N GLU A 56 2.57 1.09 -19.97
CA GLU A 56 3.39 1.86 -20.91
C GLU A 56 3.23 1.35 -22.35
N GLN A 57 3.25 0.03 -22.54
CA GLN A 57 3.05 -0.60 -23.86
C GLN A 57 1.67 -0.31 -24.46
N LEU A 58 0.61 -0.36 -23.64
CA LEU A 58 -0.77 -0.16 -24.08
C LEU A 58 -1.10 1.32 -24.33
N SER A 59 -0.56 2.22 -23.50
CA SER A 59 -0.87 3.65 -23.56
C SER A 59 0.09 4.46 -24.44
N GLY A 60 1.28 3.93 -24.73
CA GLY A 60 2.36 4.66 -25.39
C GLY A 60 2.98 5.77 -24.53
N LYS A 61 2.63 5.83 -23.24
CA LYS A 61 3.16 6.80 -22.27
C LYS A 61 4.29 6.17 -21.48
N LYS A 62 5.29 6.97 -21.11
CA LYS A 62 6.41 6.52 -20.26
C LYS A 62 6.25 7.00 -18.82
N TYR A 63 6.51 6.10 -17.89
CA TYR A 63 6.59 6.36 -16.47
C TYR A 63 7.92 7.04 -16.11
N GLY A 64 7.88 8.08 -15.26
CA GLY A 64 9.00 8.93 -14.88
C GLY A 64 9.22 10.15 -15.79
N GLY A 65 8.34 10.37 -16.78
CA GLY A 65 8.47 11.48 -17.75
C GLY A 65 7.62 12.71 -17.42
N ASP A 66 6.44 12.51 -16.83
CA ASP A 66 5.48 13.56 -16.52
C ASP A 66 4.67 13.17 -15.28
N GLU A 67 4.52 14.09 -14.31
CA GLU A 67 3.91 13.79 -13.01
C GLU A 67 2.43 13.42 -13.13
N GLN A 68 1.69 14.05 -14.05
CA GLN A 68 0.27 13.76 -14.27
C GLN A 68 0.09 12.35 -14.86
N THR A 69 0.94 12.01 -15.82
CA THR A 69 1.00 10.68 -16.44
C THR A 69 1.42 9.63 -15.42
N ASP A 70 2.44 9.89 -14.61
CA ASP A 70 2.91 8.98 -13.56
C ASP A 70 1.82 8.70 -12.52
N THR A 71 1.09 9.74 -12.12
CA THR A 71 -0.05 9.60 -11.20
C THR A 71 -1.13 8.71 -11.81
N SER A 72 -1.46 8.90 -13.09
CA SER A 72 -2.45 8.09 -13.79
C SER A 72 -2.02 6.63 -13.91
N ILE A 73 -0.75 6.38 -14.26
CA ILE A 73 -0.18 5.04 -14.35
C ILE A 73 -0.21 4.34 -12.98
N ARG A 74 0.15 5.05 -11.90
CA ARG A 74 0.10 4.52 -10.52
C ARG A 74 -1.31 4.14 -10.10
N ILE A 75 -2.30 4.98 -10.41
CA ILE A 75 -3.71 4.70 -10.12
C ILE A 75 -4.15 3.41 -10.81
N ILE A 76 -3.87 3.28 -12.11
CA ILE A 76 -4.23 2.08 -12.88
C ILE A 76 -3.53 0.85 -12.29
N ALA A 77 -2.23 0.92 -12.03
CA ALA A 77 -1.46 -0.20 -11.50
C ALA A 77 -1.97 -0.68 -10.13
N ASP A 78 -2.38 0.24 -9.26
CA ASP A 78 -2.95 -0.07 -7.94
C ASP A 78 -4.35 -0.70 -8.05
N HIS A 79 -5.20 -0.17 -8.95
CA HIS A 79 -6.54 -0.71 -9.16
C HIS A 79 -6.51 -2.12 -9.75
N VAL A 80 -5.61 -2.39 -10.70
CA VAL A 80 -5.46 -3.73 -11.30
C VAL A 80 -5.09 -4.80 -10.26
N ARG A 81 -4.36 -4.44 -9.19
CA ARG A 81 -4.03 -5.39 -8.10
C ARG A 81 -5.15 -5.56 -7.08
N THR A 82 -6.08 -4.60 -7.02
CA THR A 82 -7.16 -4.58 -6.04
C THR A 82 -8.40 -5.34 -6.52
N VAL A 83 -8.65 -5.33 -7.83
CA VAL A 83 -9.75 -6.07 -8.49
C VAL A 83 -9.36 -7.54 -8.69
#